data_AF-A0A965UQ68-F1
#
_entry.id   AF-A0A965UQ68-F1
#
_cell.length_a   1.000
_cell.length_b   1.000
_cell.length_c   1.000
_cell.angle_alpha   90.00
_cell.angle_beta   90.00
_cell.angle_gamma   90.00
#
_symmetry.space_group_name_H-M   'P 1'
#
loop_
_entity.id
_entity.type
_entity.pdbx_description
1 polymer ?
#
loop_
_entity_poly.entity_id
_entity_poly.type
_entity_poly.pdbx_seq_one_letter_code
_entity_poly.pdbx_strand_id
1 'polypeptide(L)'
;MDAFTRSYIETALWATTGDDGQPLDDKYGPHDIDAATLEAIAADCAAFQSANGADIDAGPCRAGRSSGPIAAGHDYFLTRNGHGAGFWDGDWPDGAAERLTAAAQAAGTWEPYVGDDGRIYGFPA
;
A
#
# COMPACT_ATOMS: atom_id res chain seq x y z
N MET A 1 -1.59 8.90 11.31
CA MET A 1 -1.54 7.80 10.33
C MET A 1 -1.32 6.49 11.06
N ASP A 2 -2.12 5.46 10.76
CA ASP A 2 -2.00 4.12 11.35
C ASP A 2 -0.88 3.29 10.69
N ALA A 3 -0.68 2.07 11.17
CA ALA A 3 0.40 1.20 10.71
C ALA A 3 0.17 0.67 9.28
N PHE A 4 -1.08 0.41 8.89
CA PHE A 4 -1.44 -0.01 7.54
C PHE A 4 -1.11 1.08 6.52
N THR A 5 -1.62 2.28 6.75
CA THR A 5 -1.46 3.42 5.85
C THR A 5 0.00 3.83 5.74
N ARG A 6 0.76 3.75 6.85
CA ARG A 6 2.21 3.94 6.82
C ARG A 6 2.90 2.92 5.91
N SER A 7 2.62 1.63 6.10
CA SER A 7 3.24 0.56 5.31
C SER A 7 2.87 0.66 3.83
N TYR A 8 1.62 1.03 3.53
CA TYR A 8 1.16 1.30 2.17
C TYR A 8 2.01 2.40 1.51
N ILE A 9 2.21 3.53 2.19
CA ILE A 9 3.01 4.64 1.66
C ILE A 9 4.48 4.26 1.48
N GLU A 10 5.08 3.64 2.49
CA GLU A 10 6.48 3.19 2.42
C GLU A 10 6.69 2.22 1.24
N THR A 11 5.72 1.32 1.01
CA THR A 11 5.74 0.39 -0.11
C THR A 11 5.51 1.09 -1.45
N ALA A 12 4.61 2.08 -1.49
CA ALA A 12 4.35 2.87 -2.69
C ALA A 12 5.60 3.62 -3.16
N LEU A 13 6.32 4.26 -2.24
CA LEU A 13 7.54 4.97 -2.56
C LEU A 13 8.67 4.02 -2.99
N TRP A 14 8.77 2.85 -2.35
CA TRP A 14 9.75 1.84 -2.71
C TRP A 14 9.48 1.17 -4.07
N ALA A 15 8.22 0.88 -4.38
CA ALA A 15 7.83 0.13 -5.57
C ALA A 15 7.68 1.00 -6.83
N THR A 16 7.53 2.32 -6.67
CA THR A 16 7.44 3.27 -7.79
C THR A 16 8.83 3.77 -8.17
N THR A 17 9.14 3.71 -9.47
CA THR A 17 10.40 4.23 -10.04
C THR A 17 10.23 5.68 -10.48
N GLY A 18 11.08 6.58 -9.99
CA GLY A 18 11.13 7.97 -10.41
C GLY A 18 11.84 8.19 -11.75
N ASP A 19 11.86 9.43 -12.21
CA ASP A 19 12.46 9.82 -13.50
C ASP A 19 13.98 9.58 -13.59
N ASP A 20 14.65 9.47 -12.44
CA ASP A 20 16.07 9.13 -12.34
C ASP A 20 16.34 7.61 -12.37
N GLY A 21 15.29 6.80 -12.55
CA GLY A 21 15.36 5.35 -12.60
C GLY A 21 15.60 4.70 -11.24
N GLN A 22 15.51 5.45 -10.13
CA GLN A 22 15.58 4.92 -8.77
C GLN A 22 14.19 4.83 -8.13
N PRO A 23 14.01 3.96 -7.12
CA PRO A 23 12.86 4.02 -6.23
C PRO A 23 12.65 5.42 -5.65
N LEU A 24 11.39 5.84 -5.44
CA LEU A 24 11.11 7.14 -4.83
C LEU A 24 11.58 7.22 -3.37
N ASP A 25 11.61 6.10 -2.65
CA ASP A 25 12.05 6.07 -1.24
C ASP A 25 13.56 6.36 -1.04
N ASP A 26 14.35 6.38 -2.11
CA ASP A 26 15.75 6.84 -2.05
C ASP A 26 15.88 8.33 -1.69
N LYS A 27 14.87 9.14 -2.02
CA LYS A 27 14.88 10.61 -1.87
C LYS A 27 13.68 11.17 -1.12
N TYR A 28 12.56 10.47 -1.16
CA TYR A 28 11.29 10.94 -0.64
C TYR A 28 10.79 10.04 0.48
N GLY A 29 10.09 10.63 1.43
CA GLY A 29 9.37 9.92 2.47
C GLY A 29 7.92 10.38 2.60
N PRO A 30 7.19 9.85 3.59
CA PRO A 30 5.77 10.19 3.79
C PRO A 30 5.49 11.69 3.99
N HIS A 31 6.49 12.47 4.38
CA HIS A 31 6.38 13.92 4.62
C HIS A 31 6.50 14.76 3.34
N ASP A 32 6.96 14.17 2.25
CA ASP A 32 7.08 14.81 0.94
C ASP A 32 5.79 14.69 0.11
N ILE A 33 4.83 13.89 0.59
CA ILE A 33 3.51 13.74 -0.04
C ILE A 33 2.69 15.02 0.15
N ASP A 34 2.07 15.48 -0.92
CA ASP A 34 1.10 16.58 -0.89
C ASP A 34 -0.04 16.27 0.11
N ALA A 35 -0.54 17.30 0.79
CA ALA A 35 -1.52 17.14 1.85
C ALA A 35 -2.84 16.52 1.36
N ALA A 36 -3.35 16.95 0.20
CA ALA A 36 -4.59 16.41 -0.35
C ALA A 36 -4.39 14.96 -0.84
N THR A 37 -3.23 14.66 -1.39
CA THR A 37 -2.83 13.30 -1.76
C THR A 37 -2.76 12.38 -0.54
N LEU A 38 -2.15 12.84 0.55
CA LEU A 38 -2.05 12.07 1.80
C LEU A 38 -3.43 11.81 2.41
N GLU A 39 -4.33 12.79 2.37
CA GLU A 39 -5.73 12.64 2.81
C GLU A 39 -6.48 11.61 1.96
N ALA A 40 -6.31 11.63 0.64
CA ALA A 40 -6.92 10.64 -0.26
C ALA A 40 -6.41 9.22 0.01
N ILE A 41 -5.10 9.04 0.18
CA ILE A 41 -4.49 7.74 0.55
C ILE A 41 -5.04 7.25 1.90
N ALA A 42 -5.13 8.13 2.90
CA ALA A 42 -5.63 7.77 4.22
C ALA A 42 -7.11 7.33 4.17
N ALA A 43 -7.94 8.01 3.38
CA ALA A 43 -9.34 7.66 3.18
C ALA A 43 -9.50 6.30 2.47
N ASP A 44 -8.71 6.05 1.43
CA ASP A 44 -8.70 4.78 0.70
C ASP A 44 -8.25 3.61 1.60
N CYS A 45 -7.14 3.79 2.32
CA CYS A 45 -6.64 2.81 3.29
C CYS A 45 -7.65 2.53 4.39
N ALA A 46 -8.34 3.55 4.91
CA ALA A 46 -9.37 3.38 5.92
C ALA A 46 -10.58 2.59 5.38
N ALA A 47 -10.99 2.84 4.13
CA ALA A 47 -12.07 2.10 3.48
C ALA A 47 -11.70 0.61 3.31
N PHE A 48 -10.47 0.33 2.85
CA PHE A 48 -9.98 -1.03 2.68
C PHE A 48 -9.90 -1.78 4.02
N GLN A 49 -9.34 -1.15 5.05
CA GLN A 49 -9.27 -1.72 6.40
C GLN A 49 -10.66 -2.00 6.97
N SER A 50 -11.61 -1.07 6.81
CA SER A 50 -12.97 -1.25 7.31
C SER A 50 -13.72 -2.38 6.61
N ALA A 51 -13.49 -2.59 5.31
CA ALA A 51 -14.16 -3.64 4.55
C ALA A 51 -13.58 -5.03 4.80
N ASN A 52 -12.28 -5.11 5.13
CA ASN A 52 -11.53 -6.37 5.16
C ASN A 52 -10.91 -6.69 6.54
N GLY A 53 -11.30 -6.00 7.60
CA GLY A 53 -10.65 -6.09 8.91
C GLY A 53 -10.51 -7.51 9.46
N ALA A 54 -11.51 -8.37 9.29
CA ALA A 54 -11.46 -9.75 9.75
C ALA A 54 -10.35 -10.57 9.06
N ASP A 55 -10.12 -10.34 7.76
CA ASP A 55 -9.08 -11.02 7.01
C ASP A 55 -7.70 -10.45 7.33
N ILE A 56 -7.60 -9.12 7.51
CA ILE A 56 -6.38 -8.41 7.93
C ILE A 56 -5.92 -8.89 9.31
N ASP A 57 -6.85 -8.99 10.27
CA ASP A 57 -6.58 -9.42 11.65
C ASP A 57 -6.16 -10.90 11.72
N ALA A 58 -6.65 -11.73 10.80
CA ALA A 58 -6.24 -13.12 10.66
C ALA A 58 -4.85 -13.28 10.00
N GLY A 59 -4.32 -12.20 9.41
CA GLY A 59 -3.07 -12.15 8.67
C GLY A 59 -1.81 -12.51 9.49
N PRO A 60 -0.65 -12.56 8.81
CA PRO A 60 0.60 -13.00 9.41
C PRO A 60 0.97 -12.16 10.65
N CYS A 61 0.91 -12.82 11.81
CA CYS A 61 1.44 -12.32 13.07
C CYS A 61 2.58 -13.24 13.53
N ARG A 62 3.66 -13.36 12.75
CA ARG A 62 4.79 -14.24 13.08
C ARG A 62 6.12 -13.52 12.92
N ALA A 63 7.00 -13.77 13.90
CA ALA A 63 8.28 -13.10 14.12
C ALA A 63 9.07 -12.83 12.83
N GLY A 64 9.10 -11.57 12.40
CA GLY A 64 9.86 -11.11 11.24
C GLY A 64 9.07 -10.15 10.35
N ARG A 65 7.74 -10.32 10.23
CA ARG A 65 6.84 -9.31 9.67
C ARG A 65 5.95 -8.74 10.78
N SER A 66 6.10 -7.45 11.01
CA SER A 66 5.31 -6.65 11.95
C SER A 66 3.83 -6.85 11.62
N SER A 67 3.01 -7.21 12.62
CA SER A 67 1.52 -7.28 12.66
C SER A 67 0.71 -7.30 11.34
N GLY A 68 -0.36 -8.11 11.27
CA GLY A 68 -1.34 -8.16 10.16
C GLY A 68 -1.59 -6.85 9.39
N PRO A 69 -1.87 -5.70 10.05
CA PRO A 69 -2.05 -4.41 9.37
C PRO A 69 -0.85 -3.90 8.57
N ILE A 70 0.39 -4.12 9.01
CA ILE A 70 1.60 -3.67 8.29
C ILE A 70 1.79 -4.54 7.05
N ALA A 71 1.74 -5.88 7.19
CA ALA A 71 1.76 -6.79 6.04
C ALA A 71 0.65 -6.45 5.04
N ALA A 72 -0.56 -6.19 5.52
CA ALA A 72 -1.69 -5.83 4.67
C ALA A 72 -1.49 -4.52 3.91
N GLY A 73 -0.90 -3.50 4.52
CA GLY A 73 -0.65 -2.22 3.85
C GLY A 73 0.35 -2.37 2.71
N HIS A 74 1.43 -3.11 2.94
CA HIS A 74 2.42 -3.47 1.92
C HIS A 74 1.79 -4.26 0.78
N ASP A 75 1.10 -5.36 1.11
CA ASP A 75 0.54 -6.26 0.11
C ASP A 75 -0.63 -5.63 -0.65
N TYR A 76 -1.36 -4.70 -0.02
CA TYR A 76 -2.41 -3.94 -0.69
C TYR A 76 -1.87 -3.11 -1.85
N PHE A 77 -0.81 -2.32 -1.63
CA PHE A 77 -0.20 -1.53 -2.71
C PHE A 77 0.33 -2.42 -3.84
N LEU A 78 1.10 -3.46 -3.49
CA LEU A 78 1.69 -4.34 -4.50
C LEU A 78 0.62 -5.06 -5.32
N THR A 79 -0.40 -5.59 -4.63
CA THR A 79 -1.49 -6.32 -5.28
C THR A 79 -2.32 -5.41 -6.18
N ARG A 80 -2.75 -4.24 -5.68
CA ARG A 80 -3.62 -3.34 -6.45
C ARG A 80 -2.93 -2.80 -7.71
N ASN A 81 -1.61 -2.66 -7.69
CA ASN A 81 -0.80 -2.19 -8.81
C ASN A 81 -0.19 -3.32 -9.66
N GLY A 82 -0.52 -4.59 -9.36
CA GLY A 82 -0.04 -5.73 -10.15
C GLY A 82 1.46 -5.95 -10.08
N HIS A 83 2.12 -5.53 -9.00
CA HIS A 83 3.48 -5.98 -8.72
C HIS A 83 3.45 -7.49 -8.47
N GLY A 84 4.46 -8.24 -8.93
CA GLY A 84 4.47 -9.71 -8.91
C GLY A 84 4.55 -10.36 -7.52
N ALA A 85 4.14 -9.66 -6.47
CA ALA A 85 4.10 -10.04 -5.06
C ALA A 85 2.87 -9.40 -4.40
N GLY A 86 2.45 -9.90 -3.25
CA GLY A 86 1.33 -9.35 -2.48
C GLY A 86 0.61 -10.40 -1.64
N PHE A 87 -0.71 -10.32 -1.56
CA PHE A 87 -1.51 -11.19 -0.67
C PHE A 87 -1.36 -12.69 -0.97
N TRP A 88 -0.92 -13.07 -2.16
CA TRP A 88 -0.70 -14.46 -2.57
C TRP A 88 0.72 -14.99 -2.30
N ASP A 89 1.56 -14.25 -1.57
CA ASP A 89 2.94 -14.66 -1.24
C ASP A 89 3.03 -15.87 -0.29
N GLY A 90 1.88 -16.39 0.19
CA GLY A 90 1.76 -17.64 0.94
C GLY A 90 1.87 -17.50 2.46
N ASP A 91 1.84 -16.28 2.98
CA ASP A 91 1.87 -15.95 4.41
C ASP A 91 0.51 -15.55 4.99
N TRP A 92 -0.49 -15.37 4.11
CA TRP A 92 -1.88 -15.14 4.47
C TRP A 92 -2.65 -16.45 4.67
N PRO A 93 -3.59 -16.53 5.63
CA PRO A 93 -4.44 -17.71 5.79
C PRO A 93 -5.25 -18.03 4.53
N ASP A 94 -5.51 -19.32 4.34
CA ASP A 94 -6.31 -19.83 3.23
C ASP A 94 -7.66 -19.09 3.10
N GLY A 95 -7.97 -18.64 1.89
CA GLY A 95 -9.16 -17.87 1.55
C GLY A 95 -9.10 -16.38 1.91
N ALA A 96 -8.33 -15.95 2.92
CA ALA A 96 -8.12 -14.52 3.19
C ALA A 96 -7.30 -13.88 2.06
N ALA A 97 -6.24 -14.56 1.62
CA ALA A 97 -5.42 -14.14 0.47
C ALA A 97 -6.25 -13.83 -0.78
N GLU A 98 -7.16 -14.74 -1.15
CA GLU A 98 -8.03 -14.59 -2.34
C GLU A 98 -9.00 -13.41 -2.21
N ARG A 99 -9.64 -13.26 -1.04
CA ARG A 99 -10.58 -12.15 -0.79
C ARG A 99 -9.87 -10.80 -0.78
N LEU A 100 -8.73 -10.71 -0.11
CA LEU A 100 -7.90 -9.50 -0.07
C LEU A 100 -7.35 -9.15 -1.46
N THR A 101 -6.94 -10.15 -2.23
CA THR A 101 -6.52 -9.96 -3.63
C THR A 101 -7.66 -9.38 -4.48
N ALA A 102 -8.84 -9.98 -4.42
CA ALA A 102 -10.00 -9.51 -5.17
C ALA A 102 -10.43 -8.09 -4.74
N ALA A 103 -10.43 -7.81 -3.43
CA ALA A 103 -10.74 -6.48 -2.91
C ALA A 103 -9.72 -5.43 -3.36
N ALA A 104 -8.44 -5.78 -3.37
CA ALA A 104 -7.36 -4.88 -3.77
C ALA A 104 -7.42 -4.55 -5.26
N GLN A 105 -7.68 -5.55 -6.10
CA GLN A 105 -7.90 -5.34 -7.54
C GLN A 105 -9.14 -4.49 -7.81
N ALA A 106 -10.22 -4.69 -7.05
CA ALA A 106 -11.44 -3.89 -7.16
C ALA A 106 -11.26 -2.42 -6.77
N ALA A 107 -10.25 -2.10 -5.94
CA ALA A 107 -9.93 -0.73 -5.56
C ALA A 107 -9.22 0.07 -6.67
N GLY A 108 -8.79 -0.57 -7.76
CA GLY A 108 -8.04 0.06 -8.84
C GLY A 108 -6.60 0.39 -8.48
N THR A 109 -5.78 0.79 -9.46
CA THR A 109 -4.37 1.11 -9.21
C THR A 109 -4.22 2.50 -8.59
N TRP A 110 -3.07 2.76 -7.99
CA TRP A 110 -2.69 4.07 -7.47
C TRP A 110 -1.30 4.42 -7.99
N GLU A 111 -1.16 5.57 -8.65
CA GLU A 111 0.08 5.95 -9.34
C GLU A 111 0.75 7.16 -8.65
N PRO A 112 1.77 6.95 -7.80
CA PRO A 112 2.58 8.03 -7.24
C PRO A 112 3.47 8.69 -8.31
N TYR A 113 3.66 10.00 -8.23
CA TYR A 113 4.61 10.73 -9.07
C TYR A 113 5.14 12.00 -8.39
N VAL A 114 6.29 12.47 -8.82
CA VAL A 114 6.89 13.73 -8.33
C VAL A 114 6.32 14.90 -9.13
N GLY A 115 5.75 15.89 -8.46
CA GLY A 115 5.29 17.13 -9.07
C GLY A 115 6.40 18.18 -9.25
N ASP A 116 6.12 19.23 -10.00
CA ASP A 116 7.07 20.32 -10.30
C ASP A 116 7.57 21.08 -9.04
N ASP A 117 6.82 21.00 -7.93
CA ASP A 117 7.15 21.60 -6.64
C ASP A 117 8.00 20.67 -5.73
N GLY A 118 8.37 19.50 -6.24
CA GLY A 118 9.12 18.48 -5.51
C GLY A 118 8.29 17.69 -4.50
N ARG A 119 6.95 17.80 -4.53
CA ARG A 119 6.05 16.99 -3.71
C ARG A 119 5.63 15.71 -4.43
N ILE A 120 5.27 14.69 -3.66
CA ILE A 120 4.67 13.47 -4.20
C ILE A 120 3.16 13.66 -4.29
N TYR A 121 2.63 13.46 -5.49
CA TYR A 121 1.21 13.40 -5.79
C TYR A 121 0.82 11.97 -6.17
N GLY A 122 -0.48 11.70 -6.25
CA GLY A 122 -0.99 10.43 -6.76
C GLY A 122 -2.43 10.52 -7.23
N PHE A 123 -2.81 9.60 -8.10
CA PHE A 123 -4.18 9.49 -8.61
C PHE A 123 -4.57 8.01 -8.79
N PRO A 124 -5.86 7.69 -8.67
CA PRO A 124 -6.37 6.38 -9.07
C PRO A 124 -6.38 6.28 -10.60
N ALA A 125 -6.03 5.11 -11.14
CA ALA A 125 -6.07 4.80 -12.58
C ALA A 125 -7.10 3.72 -12.92
#